data_AF-R0M8S0-F1
#
_entry.id   AF-R0M8S0-F1
#
_cell.length_a   1.000
_cell.length_b   1.000
_cell.length_c   1.000
_cell.angle_alpha   90.00
_cell.angle_beta   90.00
_cell.angle_gamma   90.00
#
_symmetry.space_group_name_H-M   'P 1'
#
loop_
_entity.id
_entity.type
_entity.pdbx_description
1 polymer ?
#
loop_
_entity_poly.entity_id
_entity_poly.type
_entity_poly.pdbx_seq_one_letter_code
_entity_poly.pdbx_strand_id
1 'polypeptide(L)' 'YMRELAEKTPYITIADWNQVAKEHPEIWTGTDQVHFGSDNSKIEAGAKLYADTIATALQTAQDKPVKSK' A
#
# COMPACT_ATOMS: atom_id res chain seq x y z
N TYR A 1 11.60 1.19 -9.90
CA TYR A 1 12.46 1.66 -8.79
C TYR A 1 12.10 1.09 -7.41
N MET A 2 11.06 1.53 -6.69
CA MET A 2 10.81 1.05 -5.30
C MET A 2 10.57 -0.47 -5.22
N ARG A 3 9.80 -1.05 -6.16
CA ARG A 3 9.60 -2.51 -6.27
C ARG A 3 10.93 -3.26 -6.42
N GLU A 4 11.79 -2.81 -7.35
CA GLU A 4 13.11 -3.42 -7.56
C GLU A 4 14.01 -3.34 -6.33
N LEU A 5 13.94 -2.24 -5.54
CA LEU A 5 14.70 -2.15 -4.29
C LEU A 5 14.22 -3.15 -3.26
N ALA A 6 12.91 -3.34 -3.12
CA ALA A 6 12.34 -4.33 -2.21
C ALA A 6 12.69 -5.76 -2.63
N GLU A 7 12.67 -6.05 -3.94
CA GLU A 7 13.10 -7.36 -4.47
C GLU A 7 14.58 -7.64 -4.21
N LYS A 8 15.45 -6.63 -4.36
CA LYS A 8 16.91 -6.78 -4.25
C LYS A 8 17.45 -6.68 -2.81
N THR A 9 16.66 -6.19 -1.85
CA THR A 9 17.14 -5.87 -0.50
C THR A 9 16.43 -6.72 0.55
N PRO A 10 17.10 -7.72 1.16
CA PRO A 10 16.43 -8.72 2.02
C PRO A 10 15.69 -8.17 3.25
N TYR A 11 16.08 -6.98 3.72
CA TYR A 11 15.49 -6.28 4.86
C TYR A 11 14.47 -5.20 4.47
N ILE A 12 13.99 -5.20 3.23
CA ILE A 12 12.94 -4.30 2.74
C ILE A 12 11.74 -5.14 2.29
N THR A 13 10.55 -4.75 2.73
CA THR A 13 9.26 -5.30 2.27
C THR A 13 8.44 -4.18 1.64
N ILE A 14 7.84 -4.41 0.47
CA ILE A 14 6.99 -3.43 -0.21
C ILE A 14 5.54 -3.53 0.29
N ALA A 15 4.92 -2.38 0.52
CA ALA A 15 3.46 -2.23 0.59
C ALA A 15 3.02 -1.53 -0.69
N ASP A 16 2.54 -2.29 -1.68
CA ASP A 16 2.33 -1.76 -3.03
C ASP A 16 0.98 -1.03 -3.18
N TRP A 17 0.85 0.11 -2.50
CA TRP A 17 -0.33 0.97 -2.62
C TRP A 17 -0.59 1.40 -4.07
N ASN A 18 0.45 1.56 -4.89
CA ASN A 18 0.26 1.94 -6.29
C ASN A 18 -0.51 0.87 -7.09
N GLN A 19 -0.29 -0.41 -6.79
CA GLN A 19 -1.06 -1.50 -7.40
C GLN A 19 -2.50 -1.49 -6.87
N VAL A 20 -2.68 -1.51 -5.55
CA VAL A 20 -4.02 -1.55 -4.91
C VAL A 20 -4.87 -0.36 -5.37
N ALA A 21 -4.30 0.85 -5.41
CA ALA A 21 -4.98 2.03 -5.93
C ALA A 21 -5.56 1.83 -7.33
N LYS A 22 -4.82 1.19 -8.25
CA LYS A 22 -5.28 0.95 -9.63
C LYS A 22 -6.36 -0.12 -9.73
N GLU A 23 -6.39 -1.06 -8.79
CA GLU A 23 -7.38 -2.14 -8.73
C GLU A 23 -8.74 -1.65 -8.17
N HIS A 24 -8.77 -0.47 -7.55
CA HIS A 24 -9.94 0.12 -6.91
C HIS A 24 -10.36 1.48 -7.53
N PRO A 25 -10.82 1.54 -8.79
CA PRO A 25 -11.25 2.80 -9.44
C PRO A 25 -12.36 3.55 -8.68
N GLU A 26 -13.17 2.84 -7.89
CA GLU A 26 -14.31 3.38 -7.15
C GLU A 26 -13.92 4.40 -6.07
N ILE A 27 -12.73 4.28 -5.48
CA ILE A 27 -12.26 5.25 -4.45
C ILE A 27 -11.70 6.53 -5.09
N TRP A 28 -11.60 6.61 -6.42
CA TRP A 28 -11.01 7.77 -7.13
C TRP A 28 -12.04 8.62 -7.88
N THR A 29 -13.27 8.14 -8.01
CA THR A 29 -14.32 8.89 -8.71
C THR A 29 -14.61 10.19 -7.96
N GLY A 30 -14.45 11.33 -8.63
CA GLY A 30 -14.71 12.65 -8.04
C GLY A 30 -13.62 13.15 -7.08
N THR A 31 -12.43 12.53 -7.06
CA THR A 31 -11.30 12.96 -6.24
C THR A 31 -10.22 13.67 -7.06
N ASP A 32 -9.17 14.15 -6.39
CA ASP A 32 -7.97 14.73 -7.01
C ASP A 32 -6.98 13.67 -7.55
N GLN A 33 -7.38 12.40 -7.57
CA GLN A 33 -6.59 11.24 -8.00
C GLN A 33 -5.38 10.91 -7.11
N VAL A 34 -5.32 11.46 -5.89
CA VAL A 34 -4.27 11.16 -4.89
C VAL A 34 -4.86 10.89 -3.51
N HIS A 35 -5.74 11.77 -3.03
CA HIS A 35 -6.51 11.57 -1.81
C HIS A 35 -7.77 10.75 -2.16
N PHE A 36 -7.83 9.52 -1.66
CA PHE A 36 -8.94 8.61 -1.93
C PHE A 36 -10.24 9.07 -1.25
N GLY A 37 -11.36 8.79 -1.92
CA GLY A 37 -12.72 9.03 -1.47
C GLY A 37 -13.25 10.44 -1.70
N SER A 38 -14.38 10.54 -2.39
CA SER A 38 -15.12 11.80 -2.61
C SER A 38 -16.25 12.04 -1.61
N ASP A 39 -16.57 11.02 -0.80
CA ASP A 39 -17.60 11.03 0.24
C ASP A 39 -17.19 10.10 1.38
N ASN A 40 -17.90 10.15 2.51
CA ASN A 40 -17.51 9.43 3.72
C ASN A 40 -17.33 7.91 3.49
N SER A 41 -18.22 7.26 2.74
CA SER A 41 -18.13 5.81 2.55
C SER A 41 -16.91 5.42 1.71
N LYS A 42 -16.57 6.22 0.67
CA LYS A 42 -15.37 5.99 -0.12
C LYS A 42 -14.09 6.38 0.61
N ILE A 43 -14.13 7.40 1.46
CA ILE A 43 -13.00 7.79 2.33
C ILE A 43 -12.70 6.63 3.29
N GLU A 44 -13.71 6.09 3.95
CA GLU A 44 -13.57 4.94 4.85
C GLU A 44 -13.05 3.69 4.12
N ALA A 45 -13.60 3.38 2.94
CA ALA A 45 -13.15 2.26 2.12
C ALA A 45 -11.68 2.42 1.68
N GLY A 46 -11.30 3.58 1.15
CA GLY A 46 -9.93 3.87 0.73
C GLY A 46 -8.95 3.84 1.92
N ALA A 47 -9.36 4.37 3.08
CA ALA A 47 -8.54 4.33 4.29
C ALA A 47 -8.30 2.89 4.77
N LYS A 48 -9.33 2.05 4.74
CA LYS A 48 -9.21 0.63 5.08
C LYS A 48 -8.27 -0.09 4.12
N LEU A 49 -8.41 0.10 2.81
CA LEU A 49 -7.51 -0.50 1.82
C LEU A 49 -6.06 -0.07 2.03
N TYR A 50 -5.83 1.22 2.28
CA TYR A 50 -4.49 1.75 2.54
C TYR A 50 -3.86 1.11 3.80
N ALA A 51 -4.62 1.07 4.91
CA ALA A 51 -4.17 0.48 6.16
C ALA A 51 -3.90 -1.03 6.04
N ASP A 52 -4.81 -1.78 5.40
CA ASP A 52 -4.69 -3.22 5.20
C ASP A 52 -3.48 -3.55 4.31
N THR A 53 -3.21 -2.75 3.27
CA THR A 53 -2.03 -2.91 2.41
C THR A 53 -0.73 -2.86 3.21
N ILE A 54 -0.63 -1.93 4.18
CA ILE A 54 0.54 -1.82 5.06
C ILE A 54 0.56 -2.95 6.09
N ALA A 55 -0.60 -3.32 6.65
CA ALA A 55 -0.70 -4.42 7.61
C ALA A 55 -0.24 -5.76 6.99
N THR A 56 -0.63 -6.05 5.76
CA THR A 56 -0.16 -7.23 5.01
C THR A 56 1.34 -7.19 4.75
N ALA A 57 1.91 -6.00 4.45
CA ALA A 57 3.35 -5.85 4.32
C ALA A 57 4.09 -6.08 5.66
N LEU A 58 3.52 -5.65 6.80
CA LEU A 58 4.07 -5.94 8.13
C LEU A 58 4.04 -7.44 8.45
N GLN A 59 2.94 -8.13 8.14
CA GLN A 59 2.85 -9.59 8.28
C GLN A 59 3.90 -10.29 7.42
N THR A 60 4.08 -9.85 6.17
CA THR A 60 5.10 -10.38 5.25
C THR A 60 6.53 -10.11 5.76
N ALA A 61 6.73 -8.98 6.45
CA ALA A 61 8.02 -8.58 7.01
C ALA A 61 8.38 -9.33 8.30
N GLN A 62 7.44 -10.03 8.93
CA GLN A 62 7.62 -10.67 10.24
C GLN A 62 8.81 -11.63 10.29
N ASP A 63 9.04 -12.38 9.21
CA ASP A 63 10.13 -13.36 9.10
C ASP A 63 11.33 -12.86 8.28
N LYS A 64 11.37 -11.56 7.94
CA LYS A 64 12.45 -10.96 7.15
C LYS A 64 13.61 -10.52 8.07
N PRO A 65 14.87 -10.58 7.60
CA PRO A 65 15.99 -10.11 8.37
C PRO A 65 15.95 -8.59 8.55
N VAL A 66 16.55 -8.10 9.63
CA VAL A 66 16.90 -6.68 9.76
C VAL A 66 18.19 -6.40 8.99
N LYS A 67 18.48 -5.12 8.71
CA LYS A 67 19.78 -4.74 8.15
C LYS A 67 20.90 -5.05 9.16
N SER A 68 21.85 -5.90 8.78
CA SER A 68 23.04 -6.24 9.56
C SER A 68 24.33 -5.98 8.76
N LYS A 69 25.50 -6.18 9.40
CA LYS A 69 26.84 -6.02 8.79
C LYS A 69 27.47 -7.37 8.53
#